data_AF-A0A6A3M2W4-F1
#
_entry.id   AF-A0A6A3M2W4-F1
#
_cell.length_a   1.000
_cell.length_b   1.000
_cell.length_c   1.000
_cell.angle_alpha   90.00
_cell.angle_beta   90.00
_cell.angle_gamma   90.00
#
_symmetry.space_group_name_H-M   'P 1'
#
loop_
_entity.id
_entity.type
_entity.pdbx_description
1 polymer ?
#
loop_
_entity_poly.entity_id
_entity_poly.type
_entity_poly.pdbx_seq_one_letter_code
_entity_poly.pdbx_strand_id
1 'polypeptide(L)'
;MTSVECDDDEEGLCYLQIKSIDEVNNITVWNSYLRPPAYQNSTFYYRSGMLQTWNKFCFQGDDNGYLRWMIGSHPIFEIPAEAVVDTPQGGSKPNPQLTFPEEPSYIILNVALSAAWVFLTIVVFIVMDIRRRRKLVKDAEKANIYVEADMKSAKAMSSSSETTTFASTENDGDDTRMSPLTSGPYHRFR
;
A
#
# COMPACT_ATOMS: atom_id res chain seq x y z
N MET A 1 1.21 -10.33 3.81
CA MET A 1 2.52 -9.76 4.24
C MET A 1 3.45 -10.91 4.60
N THR A 2 4.73 -10.86 4.25
CA THR A 2 5.71 -11.92 4.54
C THR A 2 6.43 -11.63 5.85
N SER A 3 6.46 -12.59 6.77
CA SER A 3 7.20 -12.54 8.03
C SER A 3 8.01 -13.83 8.21
N VAL A 4 9.00 -13.78 9.10
CA VAL A 4 9.70 -14.98 9.57
C VAL A 4 9.20 -15.25 10.97
N GLU A 5 8.67 -16.45 11.20
CA GLU A 5 8.24 -16.91 12.51
C GLU A 5 9.16 -18.05 12.93
N CYS A 6 9.58 -18.06 14.19
CA CYS A 6 10.42 -19.13 14.74
C CYS A 6 9.62 -19.85 15.82
N ASP A 7 9.59 -21.18 15.77
CA ASP A 7 8.98 -21.95 16.85
C ASP A 7 9.89 -21.85 18.09
N ASP A 8 9.30 -21.68 19.28
CA ASP A 8 10.01 -21.51 20.57
C ASP A 8 10.61 -22.82 21.13
N ASP A 9 10.62 -23.89 20.34
CA ASP A 9 11.15 -25.21 20.72
C ASP A 9 12.69 -25.22 20.75
N GLU A 10 13.31 -26.13 21.53
CA GLU A 10 14.78 -26.25 21.72
C GLU A 10 15.60 -26.35 20.42
N GLU A 11 14.98 -26.72 19.30
CA GLU A 11 15.62 -26.83 17.98
C GLU A 11 15.48 -25.58 17.09
N GLY A 12 14.76 -24.54 17.52
CA GLY A 12 14.80 -23.18 16.96
C GLY A 12 14.58 -23.08 15.43
N LEU A 13 13.62 -23.82 14.89
CA LEU A 13 13.35 -23.84 13.44
C LEU A 13 12.52 -22.61 13.05
N CYS A 14 13.12 -21.73 12.25
CA CYS A 14 12.45 -20.57 11.67
C CYS A 14 11.89 -20.88 10.28
N TYR A 15 10.64 -20.51 10.02
CA TYR A 15 9.99 -20.64 8.72
C TYR A 15 9.53 -19.30 8.17
N LEU A 16 9.58 -19.21 6.85
CA LEU A 16 8.98 -18.11 6.09
C LEU A 16 7.47 -18.27 6.13
N GLN A 17 6.79 -17.36 6.81
CA GLN A 17 5.34 -17.29 6.87
C GLN A 17 4.84 -16.22 5.90
N ILE A 18 3.93 -16.62 5.02
CA ILE A 18 3.21 -15.69 4.14
C ILE A 18 1.80 -15.54 4.69
N LYS A 19 1.50 -14.39 5.30
CA LYS A 19 0.14 -14.08 5.75
C LYS A 19 -0.72 -13.71 4.54
N SER A 20 -1.71 -14.56 4.24
CA SER A 20 -2.77 -14.23 3.28
C SER A 20 -3.76 -13.25 3.91
N ILE A 21 -3.90 -12.10 3.27
CA ILE A 21 -5.01 -11.19 3.50
C ILE A 21 -6.06 -11.64 2.50
N ASP A 22 -7.25 -12.02 2.94
CA ASP A 22 -8.37 -12.45 2.07
C ASP A 22 -9.48 -11.38 2.04
N GLU A 23 -9.12 -10.12 2.29
CA GLU A 23 -10.04 -8.99 2.33
C GLU A 23 -10.49 -8.58 0.92
N VAL A 24 -11.79 -8.30 0.77
CA VAL A 24 -12.37 -7.84 -0.50
C VAL A 24 -12.02 -6.35 -0.68
N ASN A 25 -11.15 -6.06 -1.65
CA ASN A 25 -10.79 -4.69 -2.00
C ASN A 25 -11.64 -4.19 -3.16
N ASN A 26 -12.36 -3.09 -2.96
CA ASN A 26 -13.12 -2.44 -4.01
C ASN A 26 -12.27 -1.35 -4.67
N ILE A 27 -11.91 -1.53 -5.93
CA ILE A 27 -11.15 -0.53 -6.71
C ILE A 27 -12.09 0.11 -7.72
N THR A 28 -12.04 1.44 -7.82
CA THR A 28 -12.70 2.23 -8.87
C THR A 28 -11.85 2.19 -10.14
N VAL A 29 -12.35 1.58 -11.20
CA VAL A 29 -11.68 1.52 -12.51
C VAL A 29 -12.51 2.29 -13.53
N TRP A 30 -11.84 3.02 -14.44
CA TRP A 30 -12.51 3.67 -15.56
C TRP A 30 -12.91 2.64 -16.61
N ASN A 31 -14.20 2.58 -16.97
CA ASN A 31 -14.71 1.65 -17.97
C ASN A 31 -15.22 2.40 -19.22
N SER A 32 -14.41 2.36 -20.28
CA SER A 32 -14.73 2.98 -21.58
C SER A 32 -15.80 2.23 -22.40
N TYR A 33 -16.17 1.02 -21.98
CA TYR A 33 -17.12 0.15 -22.69
C TYR A 33 -18.57 0.36 -22.24
N LEU A 34 -18.79 1.12 -21.17
CA LEU A 34 -20.13 1.54 -20.76
C LEU A 34 -20.65 2.62 -21.71
N ARG A 35 -21.98 2.64 -21.94
CA ARG A 35 -22.66 3.69 -22.70
C ARG A 35 -23.62 4.43 -21.76
N PRO A 36 -23.24 5.57 -21.16
CA PRO A 36 -21.99 6.34 -21.35
C PRO A 36 -20.79 5.82 -20.53
N PRO A 37 -19.54 6.18 -20.90
CA PRO A 37 -18.33 5.81 -20.15
C PRO A 37 -18.36 6.33 -18.72
N ALA A 38 -18.02 5.48 -17.73
CA ALA A 38 -18.08 5.84 -16.32
C ALA A 38 -17.08 5.06 -15.46
N TYR A 39 -16.85 5.54 -14.24
CA TYR A 39 -16.14 4.78 -13.22
C TYR A 39 -17.02 3.65 -12.69
N GLN A 40 -16.46 2.45 -12.63
CA GLN A 40 -17.11 1.26 -12.11
C GLN A 40 -16.29 0.66 -10.96
N ASN A 41 -16.97 0.27 -9.88
CA ASN A 41 -16.35 -0.45 -8.78
C ASN A 41 -16.20 -1.92 -9.16
N SER A 42 -14.98 -2.42 -9.14
CA SER A 42 -14.67 -3.84 -9.31
C SER A 42 -14.14 -4.39 -8.00
N THR A 43 -14.75 -5.49 -7.53
CA THR A 43 -14.31 -6.21 -6.35
C THR A 43 -13.10 -7.09 -6.70
N PHE A 44 -11.96 -6.80 -6.12
CA PHE A 44 -10.74 -7.60 -6.24
C PHE A 44 -10.53 -8.42 -4.97
N TYR A 45 -10.36 -9.73 -5.17
CA TYR A 45 -9.91 -10.64 -4.12
C TYR A 45 -8.38 -10.68 -4.20
N TYR A 46 -7.71 -9.77 -3.48
CA TYR A 46 -6.28 -9.92 -3.27
C TYR A 46 -6.09 -11.02 -2.24
N ARG A 47 -5.64 -12.21 -2.61
CA ARG A 47 -5.08 -13.13 -1.62
C ARG A 47 -3.58 -12.90 -1.55
N SER A 48 -3.11 -12.38 -0.43
CA SER A 48 -1.65 -12.26 -0.23
C SER A 48 -1.03 -13.66 -0.23
N GLY A 49 -0.10 -13.92 -1.16
CA GLY A 49 0.39 -15.26 -1.46
C GLY A 49 0.04 -15.73 -2.87
N MET A 50 -0.77 -14.98 -3.61
CA MET A 50 -0.96 -15.25 -5.02
C MET A 50 0.28 -14.82 -5.80
N LEU A 51 0.90 -15.82 -6.45
CA LEU A 51 1.34 -15.75 -7.85
C LEU A 51 0.16 -15.34 -8.76
N GLN A 52 -0.56 -14.27 -8.41
CA GLN A 52 -1.68 -13.74 -9.16
C GLN A 52 -1.09 -13.04 -10.37
N THR A 53 -1.78 -13.15 -11.50
CA THR A 53 -1.47 -12.38 -12.69
C THR A 53 -1.77 -10.90 -12.41
N TRP A 54 -0.81 -10.19 -11.81
CA TRP A 54 -0.85 -8.72 -11.67
C TRP A 54 -0.90 -8.02 -13.04
N ASN A 55 -0.61 -8.76 -14.11
CA ASN A 55 -0.65 -8.32 -15.48
C ASN A 55 -1.25 -9.43 -16.33
N LYS A 56 -2.47 -9.23 -16.85
CA LYS A 56 -2.94 -10.00 -18.00
C LYS A 56 -2.70 -9.12 -19.23
N PHE A 57 -1.68 -9.48 -19.99
CA PHE A 57 -1.34 -8.87 -21.25
C PHE A 57 -2.03 -9.63 -22.38
N CYS A 58 -2.96 -8.98 -23.07
CA CYS A 58 -3.60 -9.52 -24.27
C CYS A 58 -3.00 -8.82 -25.48
N PHE A 59 -2.54 -9.62 -26.45
CA PHE A 59 -2.00 -9.12 -27.70
C PHE A 59 -2.64 -9.90 -28.85
N GLN A 60 -3.20 -9.14 -29.78
CA GLN A 60 -3.68 -9.63 -31.05
C GLN A 60 -2.99 -8.79 -32.12
N GLY A 61 -2.16 -9.44 -32.94
CA GLY A 61 -1.54 -8.82 -34.11
C GLY A 61 -2.58 -8.54 -35.21
N ASP A 62 -2.11 -8.11 -36.38
CA ASP A 62 -2.92 -7.63 -37.53
C ASP A 62 -3.40 -6.18 -37.37
N ASP A 63 -3.73 -5.53 -38.48
CA ASP A 63 -4.15 -4.13 -38.56
C ASP A 63 -5.53 -3.86 -37.93
N ASN A 64 -6.27 -4.92 -37.57
CA ASN A 64 -7.49 -4.88 -36.77
C ASN A 64 -7.29 -5.38 -35.32
N GLY A 65 -6.04 -5.54 -34.91
CA GLY A 65 -5.65 -6.07 -33.62
C GLY A 65 -5.67 -5.05 -32.48
N TYR A 66 -5.15 -5.48 -31.33
CA TYR A 66 -5.00 -4.62 -30.16
C TYR A 66 -3.94 -5.15 -29.19
N LEU A 67 -3.38 -4.23 -28.43
CA LEU A 67 -2.57 -4.52 -27.26
C LEU A 67 -3.29 -3.98 -26.03
N ARG A 68 -3.63 -4.86 -25.09
CA ARG A 68 -4.47 -4.51 -23.94
C ARG A 68 -3.88 -5.04 -22.64
N TRP A 69 -3.73 -4.14 -21.68
CA TRP A 69 -3.40 -4.45 -20.30
C TRP A 69 -4.68 -4.60 -19.47
N MET A 70 -4.81 -5.76 -18.85
CA MET A 70 -5.95 -6.14 -18.03
C MET A 70 -5.48 -6.38 -16.60
N ILE A 71 -6.28 -5.90 -15.64
CA ILE A 71 -6.17 -6.31 -14.23
C ILE A 71 -7.49 -7.02 -13.89
N GLY A 72 -7.41 -8.33 -13.64
CA GLY A 72 -8.59 -9.18 -13.54
C GLY A 72 -9.40 -9.20 -14.85
N SER A 73 -10.67 -8.80 -14.79
CA SER A 73 -11.58 -8.75 -15.94
C SER A 73 -11.76 -7.36 -16.55
N HIS A 74 -10.99 -6.36 -16.10
CA HIS A 74 -11.15 -4.97 -16.52
C HIS A 74 -9.92 -4.48 -17.30
N PRO A 75 -10.10 -3.88 -18.49
CA PRO A 75 -9.02 -3.20 -19.20
C PRO A 75 -8.65 -1.90 -18.50
N ILE A 76 -7.36 -1.71 -18.25
CA ILE A 76 -6.84 -0.46 -17.67
C ILE A 76 -6.12 0.41 -18.70
N PHE A 77 -5.62 -0.22 -19.78
CA PHE A 77 -4.92 0.46 -20.85
C PHE A 77 -5.00 -0.35 -22.13
N GLU A 78 -5.21 0.33 -23.24
CA GLU A 78 -5.40 -0.30 -24.55
C GLU A 78 -4.79 0.57 -25.64
N ILE A 79 -4.08 -0.09 -26.55
CA ILE A 79 -3.58 0.47 -27.80
C ILE A 79 -4.28 -0.32 -28.92
N PRO A 80 -5.30 0.25 -29.58
CA PRO A 80 -5.89 -0.36 -30.76
C PRO A 80 -4.93 -0.24 -31.95
N ALA A 81 -4.96 -1.22 -32.88
CA ALA A 81 -4.11 -1.18 -34.07
C ALA A 81 -4.36 0.05 -34.94
N GLU A 82 -5.61 0.53 -34.99
CA GLU A 82 -6.00 1.78 -35.68
C GLU A 82 -5.17 2.99 -35.26
N ALA A 83 -4.73 3.07 -33.99
CA ALA A 83 -3.93 4.18 -33.50
C ALA A 83 -2.50 4.22 -34.10
N VAL A 84 -2.06 3.12 -34.72
CA VAL A 84 -0.75 2.99 -35.39
C VAL A 84 -0.92 3.02 -36.91
N VAL A 85 -1.92 2.30 -37.42
CA VAL A 85 -2.15 2.13 -38.87
C VAL A 85 -2.80 3.37 -39.49
N ASP A 86 -3.86 3.92 -38.87
CA ASP A 86 -4.62 5.05 -39.40
C ASP A 86 -4.10 6.40 -38.85
N THR A 87 -2.79 6.59 -38.94
CA THR A 87 -2.16 7.84 -38.51
C THR A 87 -2.29 8.92 -39.59
N PRO A 88 -2.54 10.19 -39.21
CA PRO A 88 -2.65 11.29 -40.17
C PRO A 88 -1.44 11.38 -41.10
N GLN A 89 -1.67 11.09 -42.38
CA GLN A 89 -0.64 11.11 -43.42
C GLN A 89 -0.46 12.54 -43.91
N GLY A 90 0.71 13.12 -43.67
CA GLY A 90 0.98 14.55 -43.88
C GLY A 90 0.83 15.00 -45.33
N GLY A 91 -0.29 15.64 -45.67
CA GLY A 91 -0.47 16.44 -46.89
C GLY A 91 -0.26 15.66 -48.20
N SER A 92 0.30 16.34 -49.22
CA SER A 92 0.35 15.83 -50.61
C SER A 92 1.30 14.65 -50.86
N LYS A 93 2.10 14.23 -49.87
CA LYS A 93 2.98 13.06 -49.96
C LYS A 93 2.66 12.15 -48.76
N PRO A 94 1.97 11.02 -48.95
CA PRO A 94 1.68 10.12 -47.85
C PRO A 94 2.99 9.53 -47.30
N ASN A 95 3.09 9.44 -45.97
CA ASN A 95 4.14 8.67 -45.34
C ASN A 95 3.81 7.17 -45.51
N PRO A 96 4.79 6.26 -45.46
CA PRO A 96 4.50 4.84 -45.38
C PRO A 96 3.59 4.56 -44.17
N GLN A 97 2.55 3.75 -44.38
CA GLN A 97 1.69 3.30 -43.28
C GLN A 97 2.44 2.28 -42.43
N LEU A 98 2.23 2.37 -41.11
CA LEU A 98 2.80 1.43 -40.15
C LEU A 98 1.80 0.30 -39.97
N THR A 99 2.24 -0.95 -40.16
CA THR A 99 1.44 -2.14 -39.85
C THR A 99 1.57 -2.46 -38.36
N PHE A 100 0.51 -2.97 -37.75
CA PHE A 100 0.58 -3.45 -36.37
C PHE A 100 1.45 -4.72 -36.29
N PRO A 101 2.15 -5.01 -35.17
CA PRO A 101 3.06 -6.15 -35.14
C PRO A 101 2.35 -7.48 -35.44
N GLU A 102 2.79 -8.20 -36.47
CA GLU A 102 2.25 -9.53 -36.86
C GLU A 102 3.21 -10.68 -36.53
N GLU A 103 4.49 -10.36 -36.32
CA GLU A 103 5.55 -11.34 -36.12
C GLU A 103 5.53 -11.92 -34.69
N PRO A 104 5.97 -13.19 -34.51
CA PRO A 104 6.10 -13.78 -33.19
C PRO A 104 7.08 -12.97 -32.33
N SER A 105 6.65 -12.58 -31.13
CA SER A 105 7.45 -11.86 -30.16
C SER A 105 7.85 -12.76 -28.99
N TYR A 106 8.88 -12.35 -28.25
CA TYR A 106 9.37 -13.04 -27.06
C TYR A 106 9.25 -12.13 -25.83
N ILE A 107 8.96 -12.73 -24.67
CA ILE A 107 8.88 -12.02 -23.41
C ILE A 107 10.28 -12.03 -22.76
N ILE A 108 10.83 -10.85 -22.51
CA ILE A 108 12.05 -10.68 -21.72
C ILE A 108 11.67 -10.31 -20.29
N LEU A 109 12.07 -11.14 -19.33
CA LEU A 109 11.97 -10.83 -17.92
C LEU A 109 13.37 -10.51 -17.40
N ASN A 110 13.59 -9.26 -17.01
CA ASN A 110 14.85 -8.82 -16.42
C ASN A 110 14.57 -8.01 -15.14
N VAL A 111 15.46 -8.16 -14.15
CA VAL A 111 15.47 -7.32 -12.95
C VAL A 111 16.64 -6.36 -13.10
N ALA A 112 16.34 -5.10 -13.44
CA ALA A 112 17.34 -4.05 -13.54
C ALA A 112 17.48 -3.28 -12.21
N LEU A 113 18.70 -3.18 -11.71
CA LEU A 113 19.06 -2.30 -10.59
C LEU A 113 19.87 -1.13 -11.15
N SER A 114 19.36 0.11 -11.03
CA SER A 114 20.03 1.30 -11.55
C SER A 114 20.46 2.25 -10.44
N ALA A 115 21.76 2.48 -10.31
CA ALA A 115 22.34 3.39 -9.32
C ALA A 115 21.84 4.85 -9.46
N ALA A 116 21.53 5.29 -10.69
CA ALA A 116 21.06 6.65 -10.96
C ALA A 116 19.67 6.93 -10.33
N TRP A 117 18.79 5.93 -10.31
CA TRP A 117 17.45 6.06 -9.74
C TRP A 117 17.45 5.86 -8.22
N VAL A 118 18.40 5.08 -7.71
CA VAL A 118 18.59 4.83 -6.28
C VAL A 118 19.09 6.09 -5.55
N PHE A 119 19.98 6.88 -6.16
CA PHE A 119 20.50 8.09 -5.50
C PHE A 119 19.42 9.14 -5.25
N LEU A 120 18.57 9.42 -6.25
CA LEU A 120 17.50 10.41 -6.13
C LEU A 120 16.47 10.00 -5.06
N THR A 121 16.10 8.72 -5.04
CA THR A 121 15.12 8.20 -4.09
C THR A 121 15.68 8.21 -2.67
N ILE A 122 16.90 7.74 -2.44
CA ILE A 122 17.55 7.75 -1.11
C ILE A 122 17.66 9.17 -0.56
N VAL A 123 18.10 10.15 -1.37
CA VAL A 123 18.23 11.54 -0.91
C VAL A 123 16.86 12.12 -0.54
N VAL A 124 15.81 11.87 -1.34
CA VAL A 124 14.45 12.32 -1.01
C VAL A 124 13.94 11.68 0.28
N PHE A 125 14.12 10.37 0.47
CA PHE A 125 13.71 9.68 1.70
C PHE A 125 14.48 10.16 2.93
N ILE A 126 15.81 10.37 2.83
CA ILE A 126 16.62 10.92 3.92
C ILE A 126 16.15 12.33 4.28
N VAL A 127 15.92 13.20 3.29
CA VAL A 127 15.44 14.56 3.54
C VAL A 127 14.04 14.56 4.15
N MET A 128 13.14 13.69 3.67
CA MET A 128 11.80 13.50 4.23
C MET A 128 11.85 12.98 5.67
N ASP A 129 12.73 12.02 5.98
CA ASP A 129 12.89 11.49 7.35
C ASP A 129 13.47 12.55 8.29
N ILE A 130 14.50 13.30 7.87
CA ILE A 130 15.06 14.42 8.64
C ILE A 130 14.01 15.51 8.88
N ARG A 131 13.18 15.84 7.87
CA ARG A 131 12.08 16.81 8.04
C ARG A 131 11.01 16.28 9.00
N ARG A 132 10.64 15.00 8.90
CA ARG A 132 9.67 14.35 9.78
C ARG A 132 10.15 14.35 11.23
N ARG A 133 11.39 13.93 11.49
CA ARG A 133 11.99 13.95 12.83
C ARG A 133 12.04 15.35 13.42
N ARG A 134 12.45 16.36 12.64
CA ARG A 134 12.46 17.76 13.10
C ARG A 134 11.07 18.27 13.45
N LYS A 135 10.03 17.87 12.72
CA LYS A 135 8.64 18.25 13.04
C LYS A 135 8.19 17.61 14.36
N LEU A 136 8.44 16.31 14.55
CA LEU A 136 8.08 15.61 15.78
C LEU A 136 8.81 16.17 17.01
N VAL A 137 10.09 16.54 16.89
CA VAL A 137 10.83 17.16 18.00
C VAL A 137 10.24 18.53 18.37
N LYS A 138 9.86 19.35 17.38
CA LYS A 138 9.20 20.64 17.64
C LYS A 138 7.82 20.47 18.28
N ASP A 139 7.05 19.49 17.82
CA ASP A 139 5.73 19.19 18.37
C ASP A 139 5.86 18.68 19.82
N ALA A 140 6.88 17.87 20.12
CA ALA A 140 7.18 17.39 21.48
C ALA A 140 7.68 18.52 22.41
N GLU A 141 8.55 19.41 21.94
CA GLU A 141 9.02 20.56 22.72
C GLU A 141 7.86 21.52 23.04
N LYS A 142 7.00 21.78 22.06
CA LYS A 142 5.78 22.58 22.25
C LYS A 142 4.84 21.92 23.27
N ALA A 143 4.67 20.60 23.21
CA ALA A 143 3.86 19.86 24.18
C ALA A 143 4.42 19.96 25.62
N ASN A 144 5.75 19.86 25.79
CA ASN A 144 6.39 20.03 27.11
C ASN A 144 6.14 21.43 27.71
N ILE A 145 6.18 22.48 26.89
CA ILE A 145 5.88 23.86 27.34
C ILE A 145 4.43 23.97 27.85
N TYR A 146 3.46 23.35 27.16
CA TYR A 146 2.06 23.36 27.60
C TYR A 146 1.84 22.59 28.91
N VAL A 147 2.49 21.44 29.10
CA VAL A 147 2.41 20.66 30.35
C VAL A 147 2.96 21.46 31.53
N GLU A 148 4.09 22.16 31.35
CA GLU A 148 4.66 23.00 32.40
C GLU A 148 3.75 24.19 32.74
N ALA A 149 3.10 24.79 31.74
CA ALA A 149 2.15 25.88 31.93
C ALA A 149 0.90 25.42 32.70
N ASP A 150 0.32 24.27 32.34
CA ASP A 150 -0.84 23.71 33.04
C ASP A 150 -0.50 23.31 34.48
N MET A 151 0.70 22.76 34.73
CA MET A 151 1.14 22.41 36.08
C MET A 151 1.35 23.66 36.97
N LYS A 152 1.82 24.78 36.38
CA LYS A 152 1.91 26.07 37.09
C LYS A 152 0.53 26.67 37.38
N SER A 153 -0.42 26.58 36.45
CA SER A 153 -1.81 27.02 36.67
C SER A 153 -2.54 26.15 37.71
N ALA A 154 -2.37 24.83 37.68
CA ALA A 154 -2.93 23.92 38.67
C ALA A 154 -2.36 24.18 40.08
N LYS A 155 -1.07 24.51 40.19
CA LYS A 155 -0.43 24.88 41.47
C LYS A 155 -0.89 26.26 41.98
N ALA A 156 -1.17 27.19 41.08
CA ALA A 156 -1.77 28.48 41.44
C ALA A 156 -3.23 28.32 41.92
N MET A 157 -3.96 27.32 41.39
CA MET A 157 -5.31 26.94 41.86
C MET A 157 -5.30 26.13 43.16
N SER A 158 -4.29 25.29 43.42
CA SER A 158 -4.20 24.54 44.69
C SER A 158 -3.78 25.42 45.87
N SER A 159 -3.03 26.51 45.62
CA SER A 159 -2.63 27.46 46.66
C SER A 159 -3.80 28.29 47.24
N SER A 160 -4.99 28.24 46.64
CA SER A 160 -6.18 28.99 47.10
C SER A 160 -7.24 28.12 47.78
N SER A 161 -6.99 26.82 47.98
CA SER A 161 -7.95 25.89 48.62
C SER A 161 -7.29 25.02 49.68
N GLU A 162 -6.76 25.64 50.73
CA GLU A 162 -6.48 24.95 52.00
C GLU A 162 -7.29 25.61 53.13
N THR A 163 -8.60 25.39 53.13
CA THR A 163 -9.40 25.38 54.38
C THR A 163 -10.71 24.62 54.16
N THR A 164 -10.67 23.29 54.21
CA THR A 164 -11.77 22.47 54.77
C THR A 164 -11.28 21.03 54.94
N THR A 165 -11.04 20.68 56.20
CA THR A 165 -10.88 19.32 56.72
C THR A 165 -12.15 18.49 56.48
N PHE A 166 -12.02 17.21 56.08
CA PHE A 166 -12.87 16.12 56.59
C PHE A 166 -12.20 14.75 56.36
N ALA A 167 -12.39 13.87 57.34
CA ALA A 167 -11.63 12.65 57.62
C ALA A 167 -12.23 11.36 57.03
N SER A 168 -11.46 10.27 57.16
CA SER A 168 -11.84 8.83 57.12
C SER A 168 -12.02 8.25 55.71
N THR A 169 -11.63 7.02 55.33
CA THR A 169 -11.26 5.77 56.03
C THR A 169 -10.63 4.80 55.01
N GLU A 170 -9.89 3.79 55.50
CA GLU A 170 -9.27 2.66 54.78
C GLU A 170 -10.23 1.84 53.89
N ASN A 171 -9.70 1.16 52.86
CA ASN A 171 -9.82 -0.31 52.67
C ASN A 171 -9.05 -0.87 51.45
N ASP A 172 -8.58 -2.11 51.64
CA ASP A 172 -7.72 -3.01 50.84
C ASP A 172 -8.33 -3.65 49.56
N GLY A 173 -7.43 -4.22 48.74
CA GLY A 173 -7.65 -5.37 47.81
C GLY A 173 -7.99 -4.99 46.36
N ASP A 174 -7.62 -5.71 45.30
CA ASP A 174 -7.04 -7.03 45.07
C ASP A 174 -6.60 -7.08 43.57
N ASP A 175 -5.60 -7.90 43.25
CA ASP A 175 -4.94 -8.02 41.94
C ASP A 175 -5.48 -9.26 41.20
N THR A 176 -5.96 -9.14 39.96
CA THR A 176 -6.20 -10.32 39.12
C THR A 176 -5.97 -10.05 37.63
N ARG A 177 -4.99 -10.80 37.10
CA ARG A 177 -4.49 -10.84 35.73
C ARG A 177 -5.16 -12.00 34.98
N MET A 178 -5.64 -11.77 33.76
CA MET A 178 -6.21 -12.83 32.90
C MET A 178 -5.66 -12.73 31.47
N SER A 179 -5.01 -13.80 31.01
CA SER A 179 -4.45 -13.96 29.65
C SER A 179 -5.45 -14.69 28.73
N PRO A 180 -5.45 -14.44 27.40
CA PRO A 180 -6.39 -15.06 26.46
C PRO A 180 -5.79 -16.28 25.74
N LEU A 181 -6.64 -17.24 25.35
CA LEU A 181 -6.26 -18.41 24.56
C LEU A 181 -7.24 -18.65 23.39
N THR A 182 -6.65 -18.93 22.23
CA THR A 182 -7.20 -19.59 21.01
C THR A 182 -8.12 -18.75 20.10
N SER A 183 -8.13 -18.85 18.76
CA SER A 183 -7.48 -19.70 17.74
C SER A 183 -7.81 -19.09 16.36
N GLY A 184 -6.90 -19.13 15.37
CA GLY A 184 -7.12 -18.64 14.00
C GLY A 184 -6.41 -19.50 12.94
N PRO A 185 -6.84 -19.46 11.66
CA PRO A 185 -6.66 -20.55 10.70
C PRO A 185 -5.32 -20.46 9.96
N TYR A 186 -4.36 -21.32 10.28
CA TYR A 186 -3.11 -21.44 9.56
C TYR A 186 -3.02 -22.81 8.86
N HIS A 187 -2.75 -22.81 7.56
CA HIS A 187 -2.35 -24.02 6.83
C HIS A 187 -0.82 -24.05 6.70
N ARG A 188 -0.20 -25.05 7.35
CA ARG A 188 1.24 -25.31 7.35
C ARG A 188 1.55 -26.23 6.17
N PHE A 189 2.34 -25.78 5.19
CA PHE A 189 2.89 -26.65 4.16
C PHE A 189 4.21 -27.22 4.67
N ARG A 190 4.36 -28.54 4.58
CA ARG A 190 5.55 -29.29 4.99
C ARG A 190 6.63 -29.22 3.92
#